data_AF-A0A7C7ASX1-F1
#
_entry.id   AF-A0A7C7ASX1-F1
#
_cell.length_a   1.000
_cell.length_b   1.000
_cell.length_c   1.000
_cell.angle_alpha   90.00
_cell.angle_beta   90.00
_cell.angle_gamma   90.00
#
_symmetry.space_group_name_H-M   'P 1'
#
loop_
_entity.id
_entity.type
_entity.pdbx_description
1 polymer ?
#
loop_
_entity_poly.entity_id
_entity_poly.type
_entity_poly.pdbx_seq_one_letter_code
_entity_poly.pdbx_strand_id
1 'polypeptide(L)'
;MRKLLLAATAVMLLLAGSCVVSPSLVFMESQTEGLPNLIFNPGFNPYSLDPATALKGWMVDHDPPDIKESNVVIDTNVALDGKTSLRIDASKHATIIISDSFDVMRYGGYFIKANVRTDSKDNPDIVLRFISFKENGKVYNRIKSKIRPTEDWTQGTISAGFIKPGVSFGRVAIMVSPFKDGSVWIDDVGCWKVHHFRID
;
A
#
# COMPACT_ATOMS: atom_id res chain seq x y z
N MET A 1 14.25 -25.07 -51.76
CA MET A 1 13.91 -25.63 -50.42
C MET A 1 14.56 -24.88 -49.26
N ARG A 2 15.89 -24.69 -49.20
CA ARG A 2 16.56 -23.98 -48.07
C ARG A 2 16.03 -22.58 -47.75
N LYS A 3 15.72 -21.76 -48.76
CA LYS A 3 15.20 -20.39 -48.57
C LYS A 3 13.78 -20.36 -47.98
N LEU A 4 12.92 -21.33 -48.33
CA LEU A 4 11.58 -21.47 -47.72
C LEU A 4 11.66 -21.91 -46.26
N LEU A 5 12.61 -22.79 -45.93
CA LEU A 5 12.82 -23.25 -44.56
C LEU A 5 13.28 -22.08 -43.66
N LEU A 6 14.27 -21.30 -44.12
CA LEU A 6 14.76 -20.11 -43.41
C LEU A 6 13.67 -19.04 -43.22
N ALA A 7 12.84 -18.81 -44.23
CA ALA A 7 11.71 -17.88 -44.12
C ALA A 7 10.66 -18.38 -43.12
N ALA A 8 10.35 -19.68 -43.12
CA ALA A 8 9.42 -20.28 -42.16
C ALA A 8 9.96 -20.23 -40.72
N THR A 9 11.26 -20.46 -40.50
CA THR A 9 11.89 -20.35 -39.18
C THR A 9 11.90 -18.90 -38.68
N ALA A 10 12.15 -17.93 -39.56
CA ALA A 10 12.12 -16.51 -39.21
C ALA A 10 10.71 -16.02 -38.82
N VAL A 11 9.67 -16.46 -39.53
CA VAL A 11 8.26 -16.14 -39.20
C VAL A 11 7.86 -16.79 -37.87
N MET A 12 8.30 -18.02 -37.60
CA MET A 12 7.99 -18.73 -36.36
C MET A 12 8.68 -18.10 -35.14
N LEU A 13 9.88 -17.53 -35.29
CA LEU A 13 10.57 -16.74 -34.26
C LEU A 13 9.90 -15.38 -34.00
N LEU A 14 9.36 -14.73 -35.03
CA LEU A 14 8.61 -13.47 -34.89
C LEU A 14 7.28 -13.66 -34.15
N LEU A 15 6.61 -14.80 -34.33
CA LEU A 15 5.36 -15.15 -33.64
C LEU A 15 5.59 -15.62 -32.19
N ALA A 16 6.79 -16.10 -31.85
CA ALA A 16 7.15 -16.48 -30.48
C ALA A 16 7.64 -15.28 -29.62
N GLY A 17 7.92 -14.14 -30.24
CA GLY A 17 8.42 -12.93 -29.57
C GLY A 17 7.35 -11.95 -29.10
N SER A 18 6.08 -12.17 -29.43
CA SER A 18 4.98 -11.35 -28.91
C SER A 18 4.67 -11.73 -27.45
N CYS A 19 5.50 -11.26 -26.52
CA CYS A 19 5.06 -11.04 -25.15
C CYS A 19 3.91 -10.03 -25.23
N VAL A 20 2.67 -10.52 -25.13
CA VAL A 20 1.50 -9.66 -24.93
C VAL A 20 1.67 -9.03 -23.55
N VAL A 21 2.37 -7.89 -23.50
CA VAL A 21 2.34 -7.00 -22.35
C VAL A 21 0.93 -6.42 -22.36
N SER A 22 0.01 -7.10 -21.69
CA SER A 22 -1.30 -6.50 -21.39
C SER A 22 -0.98 -5.22 -20.62
N PRO A 23 -1.42 -4.04 -21.06
CA PRO A 23 -1.21 -2.83 -20.29
C PRO A 23 -1.96 -3.00 -18.97
N SER A 24 -1.23 -3.33 -17.90
CA SER A 24 -1.75 -3.14 -16.55
C SER A 24 -1.92 -1.65 -16.37
N LEU A 25 -3.06 -1.22 -15.84
CA LEU A 25 -3.23 0.16 -15.42
C LEU A 25 -2.18 0.47 -14.36
N VAL A 26 -1.22 1.31 -14.72
CA VAL A 26 -0.22 1.87 -13.81
C VAL A 26 -0.55 3.33 -13.63
N PHE A 27 -0.79 3.70 -12.38
CA PHE A 27 -0.93 5.08 -11.95
C PHE A 27 0.38 5.56 -11.32
N MET A 28 0.69 6.84 -11.53
CA MET A 28 1.92 7.47 -11.06
C MET A 28 1.61 8.52 -10.00
N GLU A 29 2.58 8.77 -9.12
CA GLU A 29 2.46 9.78 -8.06
C GLU A 29 2.20 11.19 -8.60
N SER A 30 2.75 11.53 -9.78
CA SER A 30 2.49 12.81 -10.46
C SER A 30 1.00 13.04 -10.76
N GLN A 31 0.18 11.98 -10.81
CA GLN A 31 -1.26 12.11 -11.01
C GLN A 31 -2.03 12.45 -9.72
N THR A 32 -1.34 12.53 -8.58
CA THR A 32 -1.93 12.91 -7.29
C THR A 32 -1.90 14.42 -7.06
N GLU A 33 -1.19 15.18 -7.89
CA GLU A 33 -1.04 16.63 -7.75
C GLU A 33 -2.40 17.35 -7.76
N GLY A 34 -2.64 18.15 -6.73
CA GLY A 34 -3.91 18.88 -6.55
C GLY A 34 -5.11 18.01 -6.14
N LEU A 35 -4.93 16.70 -5.96
CA LEU A 35 -5.99 15.79 -5.49
C LEU A 35 -5.92 15.61 -3.97
N PRO A 36 -7.09 15.52 -3.29
CA PRO A 36 -7.11 15.25 -1.86
C PRO A 36 -6.64 13.81 -1.58
N ASN A 37 -5.81 13.66 -0.56
CA ASN A 37 -5.53 12.35 0.02
C ASN A 37 -6.79 11.87 0.76
N LEU A 38 -7.26 10.66 0.42
CA LEU A 38 -8.43 10.03 1.03
C LEU A 38 -8.12 9.43 2.41
N ILE A 39 -6.83 9.27 2.74
CA ILE A 39 -6.38 8.81 4.05
C ILE A 39 -6.41 9.98 5.03
N PHE A 40 -7.11 9.80 6.15
CA PHE A 40 -7.05 10.72 7.27
C PHE A 40 -5.75 10.53 8.05
N ASN A 41 -5.10 11.63 8.43
CA ASN A 41 -3.85 11.64 9.20
C ASN A 41 -2.70 10.82 8.58
N PRO A 42 -2.29 11.11 7.33
CA PRO A 42 -1.33 10.30 6.56
C PRO A 42 0.10 10.29 7.11
N GLY A 43 0.50 11.34 7.85
CA GLY A 43 1.80 11.49 8.50
C GLY A 43 1.76 11.26 10.01
N PHE A 44 0.73 10.57 10.51
CA PHE A 44 0.64 10.12 11.90
C PHE A 44 0.82 11.21 12.97
N ASN A 45 0.27 12.41 12.73
CA ASN A 45 0.29 13.47 13.73
C ASN A 45 -0.48 13.03 14.98
N PRO A 46 0.03 13.31 16.20
CA PRO A 46 -0.65 12.95 17.43
C PRO A 46 -1.93 13.77 17.57
N TYR A 47 -3.07 13.07 17.65
CA TYR A 47 -4.36 13.71 17.84
C TYR A 47 -4.62 14.10 19.30
N SER A 48 -4.09 13.31 20.24
CA SER A 48 -4.21 13.54 21.67
C SER A 48 -2.91 13.14 22.38
N LEU A 49 -2.77 13.56 23.64
CA LEU A 49 -1.71 13.11 24.53
C LEU A 49 -2.00 11.76 25.17
N ASP A 50 -3.23 11.26 25.04
CA ASP A 50 -3.63 9.94 25.54
C ASP A 50 -3.21 8.87 24.51
N PRO A 51 -2.29 7.94 24.85
CA PRO A 51 -1.82 6.93 23.93
C PRO A 51 -2.95 6.09 23.30
N ALA A 52 -4.06 5.87 24.01
CA ALA A 52 -5.18 5.08 23.50
C ALA A 52 -5.95 5.78 22.37
N THR A 53 -5.83 7.10 22.25
CA THR A 53 -6.55 7.93 21.27
C THR A 53 -5.62 8.78 20.40
N ALA A 54 -4.30 8.65 20.59
CA ALA A 54 -3.30 9.46 19.91
C ALA A 54 -3.29 9.24 18.39
N LEU A 55 -3.54 8.01 17.93
CA LEU A 55 -3.44 7.62 16.52
C LEU A 55 -4.80 7.69 15.78
N LYS A 56 -5.47 8.84 15.83
CA LYS A 56 -6.75 9.02 15.15
C LYS A 56 -6.61 8.82 13.63
N GLY A 57 -7.57 8.10 13.03
CA GLY A 57 -7.54 7.72 11.61
C GLY A 57 -7.00 6.33 11.35
N TRP A 58 -6.48 5.66 12.37
CA TRP A 58 -5.79 4.39 12.23
C TRP A 58 -6.12 3.45 13.39
N MET A 59 -6.06 2.17 13.09
CA MET A 59 -6.18 1.07 14.03
C MET A 59 -4.90 0.24 13.98
N VAL A 60 -4.42 -0.16 15.16
CA VAL A 60 -3.33 -1.12 15.30
C VAL A 60 -3.93 -2.48 15.67
N ASP A 61 -3.51 -3.51 14.96
CA ASP A 61 -3.88 -4.91 15.18
C ASP A 61 -2.62 -5.79 15.10
N HIS A 62 -2.73 -7.02 15.56
CA HIS A 62 -1.63 -7.99 15.61
C HIS A 62 -2.03 -9.35 15.04
N ASP A 63 -1.04 -10.13 14.61
CA ASP A 63 -1.24 -11.55 14.29
C ASP A 63 -0.33 -12.41 15.20
N PRO A 64 -0.89 -13.17 16.16
CA PRO A 64 -2.32 -13.34 16.46
C PRO A 64 -2.96 -12.10 17.13
N PRO A 65 -4.31 -11.96 17.08
CA PRO A 65 -5.03 -10.74 17.50
C PRO A 65 -5.09 -10.49 19.01
N ASP A 66 -4.74 -11.47 19.85
CA ASP A 66 -4.92 -11.40 21.30
C ASP A 66 -3.77 -10.66 22.03
N ILE A 67 -2.86 -10.04 21.29
CA ILE A 67 -1.70 -9.32 21.83
C ILE A 67 -2.11 -7.92 22.28
N LYS A 68 -1.90 -7.62 23.56
CA LYS A 68 -2.23 -6.32 24.18
C LYS A 68 -1.06 -5.35 24.25
N GLU A 69 0.17 -5.83 24.03
CA GLU A 69 1.36 -4.99 24.02
C GLU A 69 1.47 -4.29 22.67
N SER A 70 1.28 -2.97 22.65
CA SER A 70 1.52 -2.18 21.46
C SER A 70 3.02 -1.90 21.32
N ASN A 71 3.62 -2.37 20.23
CA ASN A 71 4.97 -2.01 19.81
C ASN A 71 4.98 -0.78 18.89
N VAL A 72 3.90 0.02 18.91
CA VAL A 72 3.67 1.12 17.96
C VAL A 72 3.71 2.45 18.68
N VAL A 73 4.52 3.38 18.17
CA VAL A 73 4.75 4.71 18.77
C VAL A 73 4.74 5.76 17.67
N ILE A 74 4.17 6.93 17.95
CA ILE A 74 4.34 8.11 17.08
C ILE A 74 5.71 8.69 17.38
N ASP A 75 6.61 8.67 16.39
CA ASP A 75 7.97 9.18 16.51
C ASP A 75 8.05 10.60 15.94
N THR A 76 8.76 11.48 16.64
CA THR A 76 8.97 12.89 16.26
C THR A 76 10.40 13.18 15.79
N ASN A 77 11.30 12.19 15.89
CA ASN A 77 12.72 12.35 15.54
C ASN A 77 13.04 11.82 14.15
N VAL A 78 12.27 10.85 13.67
CA VAL A 78 12.43 10.23 12.36
C VAL A 78 11.14 10.43 11.59
N ALA A 79 11.17 11.23 10.54
CA ALA A 79 10.04 11.46 9.63
C ALA A 79 10.56 11.66 8.20
N LEU A 80 9.75 11.34 7.21
CA LEU A 80 10.00 11.63 5.79
C LEU A 80 9.45 13.01 5.44
N ASP A 81 8.19 13.24 5.79
CA ASP A 81 7.48 14.48 5.50
C ASP A 81 6.77 14.99 6.76
N GLY A 82 6.84 16.30 7.00
CA GLY A 82 6.28 16.91 8.21
C GLY A 82 7.11 16.66 9.48
N LYS A 83 6.44 16.33 10.59
CA LYS A 83 7.02 16.31 11.95
C LYS A 83 7.02 14.95 12.61
N THR A 84 6.28 13.97 12.09
CA THR A 84 6.05 12.70 12.76
C THR A 84 5.98 11.55 11.78
N SER A 85 6.29 10.36 12.27
CA SER A 85 6.02 9.10 11.59
C SER A 85 5.50 8.06 12.58
N LEU A 86 5.07 6.91 12.07
CA LEU A 86 4.72 5.76 12.91
C LEU A 86 5.93 4.83 13.03
N ARG A 87 6.47 4.68 14.24
CA ARG A 87 7.51 3.71 14.56
C ARG A 87 6.89 2.43 15.09
N ILE A 88 7.39 1.30 14.61
CA ILE A 88 7.04 -0.04 15.06
C ILE A 88 8.33 -0.70 15.53
N ASP A 89 8.41 -1.01 16.82
CA ASP A 89 9.57 -1.65 17.44
C ASP A 89 9.53 -3.17 17.23
N ALA A 90 10.70 -3.81 17.21
CA ALA A 90 10.83 -5.25 16.99
C ALA A 90 9.89 -6.10 17.87
N SER A 91 9.24 -7.08 17.25
CA SER A 91 8.30 -7.99 17.92
C SER A 91 8.29 -9.37 17.26
N LYS A 92 8.00 -10.39 18.06
CA LYS A 92 7.78 -11.77 17.61
C LYS A 92 6.43 -11.95 16.88
N HIS A 93 5.59 -10.93 16.85
CA HIS A 93 4.28 -10.92 16.22
C HIS A 93 4.24 -9.94 15.06
N ALA A 94 3.38 -10.20 14.07
CA ALA A 94 3.18 -9.24 13.00
C ALA A 94 2.37 -8.06 13.54
N THR A 95 2.71 -6.85 13.10
CA THR A 95 1.94 -5.64 13.39
C THR A 95 1.20 -5.21 12.14
N ILE A 96 -0.09 -4.90 12.27
CA ILE A 96 -0.97 -4.48 11.17
C ILE A 96 -1.52 -3.10 11.51
N ILE A 97 -1.23 -2.13 10.65
CA ILE A 97 -1.77 -0.77 10.74
C ILE A 97 -2.84 -0.61 9.68
N ILE A 98 -4.05 -0.22 10.08
CA ILE A 98 -5.22 -0.17 9.20
C ILE A 98 -5.83 1.23 9.26
N SER A 99 -6.03 1.85 8.11
CA SER A 99 -6.70 3.15 8.04
C SER A 99 -8.18 3.03 8.41
N ASP A 100 -8.75 4.15 8.82
CA ASP A 100 -10.19 4.37 8.75
C ASP A 100 -10.69 4.16 7.31
N SER A 101 -11.97 3.85 7.20
CA SER A 101 -12.61 3.69 5.90
C SER A 101 -12.75 5.03 5.19
N PHE A 102 -12.57 5.01 3.87
CA PHE A 102 -12.85 6.13 2.99
C PHE A 102 -13.70 5.67 1.81
N ASP A 103 -14.46 6.58 1.23
CA ASP A 103 -15.34 6.26 0.11
C ASP A 103 -14.54 5.88 -1.13
N VAL A 104 -15.02 4.84 -1.83
CA VAL A 104 -14.54 4.50 -3.17
C VAL A 104 -15.71 4.49 -4.12
N MET A 105 -15.53 5.12 -5.26
CA MET A 105 -16.54 5.17 -6.31
C MET A 105 -16.38 4.06 -7.34
N ARG A 106 -17.52 3.66 -7.90
CA ARG A 106 -17.59 2.81 -9.09
C ARG A 106 -16.72 3.38 -10.20
N TYR A 107 -16.03 2.51 -10.91
CA TYR A 107 -15.12 2.83 -12.00
C TYR A 107 -14.04 3.86 -11.63
N GLY A 108 -13.69 3.97 -10.34
CA GLY A 108 -12.55 4.76 -9.90
C GLY A 108 -11.23 4.07 -10.21
N GLY A 109 -10.19 4.87 -10.46
CA GLY A 109 -8.79 4.49 -10.46
C GLY A 109 -8.08 5.16 -9.29
N TYR A 110 -7.39 4.36 -8.47
CA TYR A 110 -6.74 4.78 -7.24
C TYR A 110 -5.24 4.51 -7.28
N PHE A 111 -4.47 5.51 -6.88
CA PHE A 111 -3.06 5.38 -6.56
C PHE A 111 -2.91 5.35 -5.05
N ILE A 112 -2.15 4.38 -4.54
CA ILE A 112 -1.87 4.23 -3.11
C ILE A 112 -0.36 4.18 -2.93
N LYS A 113 0.16 4.88 -1.92
CA LYS A 113 1.57 4.80 -1.52
C LYS A 113 1.73 4.66 -0.01
N ALA A 114 2.87 4.14 0.40
CA ALA A 114 3.40 4.26 1.75
C ALA A 114 4.93 4.31 1.67
N ASN A 115 5.57 5.13 2.49
CA ASN A 115 7.01 5.17 2.62
C ASN A 115 7.42 4.45 3.90
N VAL A 116 8.48 3.65 3.81
CA VAL A 116 8.98 2.86 4.93
C VAL A 116 10.50 2.93 5.01
N ARG A 117 11.03 2.89 6.23
CA ARG A 117 12.47 2.71 6.50
C ARG A 117 12.66 1.80 7.70
N THR A 118 13.85 1.24 7.87
CA THR A 118 14.20 0.41 9.02
C THR A 118 15.67 0.55 9.38
N ASP A 119 16.00 0.39 10.66
CA ASP A 119 17.39 0.25 11.14
C ASP A 119 17.67 -1.19 11.62
N SER A 120 16.73 -2.11 11.38
CA SER A 120 16.93 -3.53 11.63
C SER A 120 18.00 -4.07 10.70
N LYS A 121 18.87 -4.96 11.22
CA LYS A 121 19.89 -5.63 10.39
C LYS A 121 19.30 -6.72 9.50
N ASP A 122 18.13 -7.26 9.88
CA ASP A 122 17.40 -8.29 9.15
C ASP A 122 16.03 -7.75 8.74
N ASN A 123 16.01 -7.06 7.59
CA ASN A 123 14.89 -6.22 7.17
C ASN A 123 13.58 -7.02 7.12
N PRO A 124 12.54 -6.61 7.87
CA PRO A 124 11.24 -7.28 7.81
C PRO A 124 10.59 -7.14 6.44
N ASP A 125 9.87 -8.18 6.02
CA ASP A 125 8.95 -8.10 4.89
C ASP A 125 7.76 -7.19 5.28
N ILE A 126 7.55 -6.11 4.51
CA ILE A 126 6.40 -5.20 4.67
C ILE A 126 5.43 -5.42 3.51
N VAL A 127 4.13 -5.45 3.81
CA VAL A 127 3.08 -5.60 2.80
C VAL A 127 2.08 -4.45 2.90
N LEU A 128 2.07 -3.60 1.88
CA LEU A 128 1.02 -2.60 1.65
C LEU A 128 -0.18 -3.28 1.00
N ARG A 129 -1.38 -2.95 1.47
CA ARG A 129 -2.65 -3.49 0.96
C ARG A 129 -3.65 -2.37 0.75
N PHE A 130 -4.34 -2.45 -0.37
CA PHE A 130 -5.59 -1.74 -0.59
C PHE A 130 -6.74 -2.75 -0.56
N ILE A 131 -7.67 -2.55 0.37
CA ILE A 131 -8.82 -3.43 0.59
C ILE A 131 -10.07 -2.64 0.27
N SER A 132 -10.92 -3.20 -0.58
CA SER A 132 -12.20 -2.60 -0.95
C SER A 132 -13.35 -3.49 -0.51
N PHE A 133 -14.47 -2.85 -0.16
CA PHE A 133 -15.59 -3.51 0.49
C PHE A 133 -16.90 -3.15 -0.22
N LYS A 134 -17.84 -4.08 -0.18
CA LYS A 134 -19.24 -3.82 -0.52
C LYS A 134 -19.92 -3.07 0.63
N GLU A 135 -21.09 -2.50 0.35
CA GLU A 135 -21.90 -1.77 1.34
C GLU A 135 -22.24 -2.59 2.58
N ASN A 136 -22.42 -3.91 2.44
CA ASN A 136 -22.66 -4.83 3.55
C ASN A 136 -21.38 -5.24 4.32
N GLY A 137 -20.25 -4.58 4.10
CA GLY A 137 -18.98 -4.86 4.76
C GLY A 137 -18.22 -6.09 4.24
N LYS A 138 -18.75 -6.83 3.26
CA LYS A 138 -18.00 -7.95 2.66
C LYS A 138 -16.82 -7.43 1.85
N VAL A 139 -15.65 -8.05 2.06
CA VAL A 139 -14.45 -7.78 1.24
C VAL A 139 -14.77 -8.09 -0.22
N TYR A 140 -14.56 -7.10 -1.09
CA TYR A 140 -14.68 -7.25 -2.53
C TYR A 140 -13.33 -7.63 -3.16
N ASN A 141 -12.28 -6.86 -2.87
CA ASN A 141 -10.95 -7.11 -3.40
C ASN A 141 -9.86 -6.70 -2.39
N ARG A 142 -8.70 -7.36 -2.48
CA ARG A 142 -7.51 -7.08 -1.69
C ARG A 142 -6.30 -7.11 -2.63
N ILE A 143 -5.82 -5.92 -3.02
CA ILE A 143 -4.61 -5.75 -3.82
C ILE A 143 -3.45 -5.54 -2.85
N LYS A 144 -2.30 -6.15 -3.12
CA LYS A 144 -1.12 -6.08 -2.25
C LYS A 144 0.14 -5.75 -3.04
N SER A 145 1.04 -5.02 -2.40
CA SER A 145 2.39 -4.75 -2.86
C SER A 145 3.37 -5.05 -1.73
N LYS A 146 4.48 -5.72 -2.04
CA LYS A 146 5.54 -5.98 -1.06
C LYS A 146 6.52 -4.81 -1.09
N ILE A 147 6.92 -4.35 0.08
CA ILE A 147 7.94 -3.32 0.25
C ILE A 147 9.09 -3.96 1.03
N ARG A 148 10.31 -3.79 0.50
CA ARG A 148 11.54 -4.17 1.20
C ARG A 148 12.13 -2.89 1.77
N PRO A 149 12.00 -2.62 3.08
CA PRO A 149 12.54 -1.41 3.67
C PRO A 149 14.08 -1.45 3.62
N THR A 150 14.70 -0.27 3.66
CA THR A 150 16.14 -0.08 3.83
C THR A 150 16.38 0.95 4.94
N GLU A 151 17.64 1.30 5.22
CA GLU A 151 17.99 2.40 6.12
C GLU A 151 17.45 3.75 5.62
N ASP A 152 17.34 3.89 4.29
CA ASP A 152 16.70 5.01 3.62
C ASP A 152 15.19 4.79 3.43
N TRP A 153 14.46 5.88 3.22
CA TRP A 153 13.03 5.82 2.90
C TRP A 153 12.81 5.13 1.55
N THR A 154 12.07 4.04 1.58
CA THR A 154 11.65 3.26 0.42
C THR A 154 10.15 3.40 0.21
N GLN A 155 9.73 3.78 -1.00
CA GLN A 155 8.32 3.91 -1.36
C GLN A 155 7.76 2.58 -1.90
N GLY A 156 6.60 2.16 -1.41
CA GLY A 156 5.79 1.12 -2.03
C GLY A 156 4.50 1.69 -2.58
N THR A 157 4.06 1.20 -3.75
CA THR A 157 2.86 1.71 -4.43
C THR A 157 1.90 0.60 -4.86
N ILE A 158 0.63 0.97 -5.03
CA ILE A 158 -0.42 0.14 -5.64
C ILE A 158 -1.20 1.00 -6.64
N SER A 159 -1.47 0.43 -7.82
CA SER A 159 -2.44 0.96 -8.78
C SER A 159 -3.70 0.08 -8.77
N ALA A 160 -4.84 0.67 -8.44
CA ALA A 160 -6.12 -0.03 -8.33
C ALA A 160 -7.17 0.60 -9.26
N GLY A 161 -7.39 -0.02 -10.42
CA GLY A 161 -8.38 0.43 -11.41
C GLY A 161 -9.69 -0.36 -11.37
N PHE A 162 -10.66 0.10 -12.17
CA PHE A 162 -11.91 -0.62 -12.47
C PHE A 162 -12.67 -1.13 -11.24
N ILE A 163 -12.84 -0.28 -10.22
CA ILE A 163 -13.69 -0.63 -9.08
C ILE A 163 -15.11 -0.96 -9.57
N LYS A 164 -15.60 -2.17 -9.30
CA LYS A 164 -16.90 -2.62 -9.82
C LYS A 164 -18.07 -1.90 -9.13
N PRO A 165 -19.25 -1.82 -9.80
CA PRO A 165 -20.48 -1.41 -9.14
C PRO A 165 -20.77 -2.24 -7.87
N GLY A 166 -21.27 -1.58 -6.82
CA GLY A 166 -21.59 -2.19 -5.53
C GLY A 166 -20.44 -2.25 -4.53
N VAL A 167 -19.25 -1.76 -4.88
CA VAL A 167 -18.17 -1.43 -3.95
C VAL A 167 -18.38 0.01 -3.45
N SER A 168 -18.28 0.24 -2.14
CA SER A 168 -18.64 1.51 -1.51
C SER A 168 -17.50 2.17 -0.73
N PHE A 169 -16.68 1.41 -0.01
CA PHE A 169 -15.57 1.98 0.75
C PHE A 169 -14.29 1.14 0.65
N GLY A 170 -13.17 1.77 0.97
CA GLY A 170 -11.85 1.17 0.99
C GLY A 170 -11.12 1.42 2.31
N ARG A 171 -10.06 0.64 2.53
CA ARG A 171 -9.08 0.83 3.60
C ARG A 171 -7.69 0.55 3.05
N VAL A 172 -6.69 1.25 3.58
CA VAL A 172 -5.29 0.90 3.39
C VAL A 172 -4.81 0.16 4.64
N ALA A 173 -4.08 -0.94 4.44
CA ALA A 173 -3.46 -1.68 5.54
C ALA A 173 -1.97 -1.90 5.24
N ILE A 174 -1.13 -1.76 6.25
CA ILE A 174 0.31 -2.01 6.18
C ILE A 174 0.63 -3.08 7.22
N MET A 175 1.18 -4.20 6.76
CA MET A 175 1.57 -5.31 7.62
C MET A 175 3.09 -5.38 7.68
N VAL A 176 3.64 -5.34 8.89
CA VAL A 176 5.05 -5.56 9.18
C VAL A 176 5.21 -6.96 9.75
N SER A 177 6.02 -7.80 9.10
CA SER A 177 6.29 -9.16 9.56
C SER A 177 7.08 -9.15 10.87
N PRO A 178 7.03 -10.23 11.68
CA PRO A 178 7.87 -10.34 12.87
C PRO A 178 9.35 -10.13 12.57
N PHE A 179 10.05 -9.42 13.46
CA PHE A 179 11.48 -9.14 13.34
C PHE A 179 12.13 -8.98 14.72
N LYS A 180 13.45 -9.06 14.79
CA LYS A 180 14.18 -9.35 16.04
C LYS A 180 14.86 -8.15 16.69
N ASP A 181 15.16 -7.11 15.91
CA ASP A 181 15.95 -5.97 16.35
C ASP A 181 15.58 -4.69 15.59
N GLY A 182 15.89 -3.55 16.18
CA GLY A 182 15.60 -2.23 15.60
C GLY A 182 14.11 -1.91 15.54
N SER A 183 13.78 -1.03 14.61
CA SER A 183 12.45 -0.50 14.37
C SER A 183 12.19 -0.34 12.87
N VAL A 184 10.90 -0.24 12.54
CA VAL A 184 10.40 0.16 11.22
C VAL A 184 9.66 1.48 11.38
N TRP A 185 9.92 2.44 10.51
CA TRP A 185 9.14 3.67 10.42
C TRP A 185 8.29 3.65 9.16
N ILE A 186 7.07 4.16 9.29
CA ILE A 186 6.09 4.32 8.21
C ILE A 186 5.67 5.79 8.19
N ASP A 187 5.66 6.39 7.00
CA ASP A 187 5.26 7.79 6.83
C ASP A 187 4.65 8.05 5.44
N ASP A 188 3.99 9.21 5.30
CA ASP A 188 3.41 9.74 4.06
C ASP A 188 2.58 8.67 3.33
N VAL A 189 1.65 8.07 4.07
CA VAL A 189 0.73 7.07 3.53
C VAL A 189 -0.41 7.77 2.82
N GLY A 190 -0.83 7.28 1.66
CA GLY A 190 -1.98 7.90 1.02
C GLY A 190 -2.68 7.05 -0.01
N CYS A 191 -3.87 7.54 -0.36
CA CYS A 191 -4.74 6.99 -1.37
C CYS A 191 -5.41 8.15 -2.10
N TRP A 192 -5.26 8.22 -3.42
CA TRP A 192 -5.83 9.27 -4.25
C TRP A 192 -6.65 8.64 -5.36
N LYS A 193 -7.83 9.21 -5.61
CA LYS A 193 -8.61 8.88 -6.79
C LYS A 193 -8.07 9.67 -8.00
N VAL A 194 -7.13 9.08 -8.70
CA VAL A 194 -6.44 9.69 -9.86
C VAL A 194 -7.21 9.56 -11.17
N HIS A 195 -8.23 8.70 -11.23
CA HIS A 195 -9.04 8.53 -12.43
C HIS A 195 -10.49 8.14 -12.13
N HIS A 196 -11.38 8.42 -13.08
CA HIS A 196 -12.74 7.89 -13.12
C HIS A 196 -13.03 7.47 -14.56
N PHE A 197 -13.10 6.16 -14.79
CA PHE A 197 -13.41 5.60 -16.10
C PHE A 197 -14.88 5.87 -16.42
N ARG A 198 -15.13 6.54 -17.54
CA ARG A 198 -16.46 6.62 -18.13
C ARG A 198 -16.66 5.34 -18.93
N ILE A 199 -17.51 4.47 -18.42
CA ILE A 199 -17.93 3.24 -19.10
C ILE A 199 -19.43 3.40 -19.27
N ASP A 200 -19.82 3.84 -20.46
CA ASP A 200 -21.19 3.90 -20.97
C ASP A 200 -21.63 2.57 -21.59
#